data_AF-A0A1H9RKJ3-F1
#
_entry.id   AF-A0A1H9RKJ3-F1
#
_cell.length_a   1.000
_cell.length_b   1.000
_cell.length_c   1.000
_cell.angle_alpha   90.00
_cell.angle_beta   90.00
_cell.angle_gamma   90.00
#
_symmetry.space_group_name_H-M   'P 1'
#
loop_
_entity.id
_entity.type
_entity.pdbx_description
1 polymer ?
#
loop_
_entity_poly.entity_id
_entity_poly.type
_entity_poly.pdbx_seq_one_letter_code
_entity_poly.pdbx_strand_id
1 'polypeptide(L)'
;MTAVNESIIPDGRCEPLSGADSERYSRHILLPEVGRQGQERLRAARVLIVGAGGLGAPLALYLAAAGVGTIGLVDFDTVEASNLQRQIIHTTRDIGRPKTASAEESIRAINPGVEVITHQLALSSENALDIVRGYDVVADGTDNYPTRYLLNDAAVFLGKPVVYGSIYRFDGQVTVFDAERGPCYRCVYPSPPPPELAPSCSEGGVLGVLPGLVGTLQATEVLKLLIGGAEPLIGRLLLVEAWGTHFREVALAKNPQCPVCGEHPRITQLIDYDQFCGVGADRAAQPVEGLAPVELKRRIDAGEPVQIVDIREPHERSLAPFPQAQPVPQGQLVGRCEEFDRDVDLVIVCAHGRRSQSAVRALRSAGYPGRLLSLEGGVHAWQRDLGCPVPDTIPGRAGGAARGDVSRSAPHREKLGTLTAQLEGHGRDDTR
;
A
#
# COMPACT_ATOMS: atom_id res chain seq x y z
N MET A 1 -14.03 -19.53 23.81
CA MET A 1 -13.84 -18.79 22.56
C MET A 1 -14.87 -17.69 22.55
N THR A 2 -14.43 -16.44 22.68
CA THR A 2 -15.26 -15.24 22.56
C THR A 2 -15.97 -15.30 21.21
N ALA A 3 -17.29 -15.08 21.15
CA ALA A 3 -17.98 -15.08 19.88
C ALA A 3 -17.36 -14.01 18.96
N VAL A 4 -17.20 -14.30 17.67
CA VAL A 4 -16.56 -13.39 16.69
C VAL A 4 -17.24 -12.00 16.68
N ASN A 5 -18.51 -11.95 17.09
CA ASN A 5 -19.36 -10.77 17.08
C ASN A 5 -19.39 -10.02 18.41
N GLU A 6 -18.70 -10.46 19.46
CA GLU A 6 -18.62 -9.70 20.72
C GLU A 6 -17.68 -8.49 20.58
N SER A 7 -17.99 -7.43 21.33
CA SER A 7 -17.12 -6.25 21.40
C SER A 7 -15.78 -6.62 22.02
N ILE A 8 -14.69 -6.07 21.50
CA ILE A 8 -13.36 -6.17 22.11
C ILE A 8 -13.17 -5.22 23.30
N ILE A 9 -14.14 -4.34 23.56
CA ILE A 9 -14.11 -3.37 24.65
C ILE A 9 -14.93 -3.93 25.83
N PRO A 10 -14.28 -4.24 26.96
CA PRO A 10 -14.99 -4.66 28.17
C PRO A 10 -15.95 -3.58 28.66
N ASP A 11 -17.17 -3.98 29.04
CA ASP A 11 -18.19 -3.04 29.54
C ASP A 11 -17.73 -2.29 30.81
N GLY A 12 -16.84 -2.88 31.61
CA GLY A 12 -16.25 -2.23 32.79
C GLY A 12 -15.34 -1.03 32.50
N ARG A 13 -14.96 -0.79 31.22
CA ARG A 13 -14.24 0.42 30.79
C ARG A 13 -15.18 1.54 30.31
N CYS A 14 -16.46 1.26 30.18
CA CYS A 14 -17.43 2.22 29.64
C CYS A 14 -17.90 3.17 30.75
N GLU A 15 -17.94 4.46 30.42
CA GLU A 15 -18.50 5.49 31.29
C GLU A 15 -19.73 6.12 30.62
N PRO A 16 -20.73 6.59 31.40
CA PRO A 16 -21.89 7.27 30.85
C PRO A 16 -21.52 8.49 29.99
N LEU A 17 -22.14 8.60 28.83
CA LEU A 17 -21.92 9.75 27.94
C LEU A 17 -22.34 11.07 28.60
N SER A 18 -21.53 12.11 28.39
CA SER A 18 -21.91 13.48 28.74
C SER A 18 -23.13 13.95 27.92
N GLY A 19 -23.76 15.04 28.36
CA GLY A 19 -24.86 15.65 27.59
C GLY A 19 -24.42 16.10 26.19
N ALA A 20 -23.23 16.71 26.10
CA ALA A 20 -22.64 17.15 24.84
C ALA A 20 -22.31 15.96 23.90
N ASP A 21 -21.76 14.87 24.45
CA ASP A 21 -21.50 13.65 23.67
C ASP A 21 -22.81 13.00 23.21
N SER A 22 -23.83 12.95 24.08
CA SER A 22 -25.15 12.40 23.72
C SER A 22 -25.81 13.18 22.58
N GLU A 23 -25.67 14.51 22.57
CA GLU A 23 -26.17 15.36 21.48
C GLU A 23 -25.38 15.13 20.18
N ARG A 24 -24.04 15.19 20.25
CA ARG A 24 -23.13 15.00 19.10
C ARG A 24 -23.36 13.65 18.41
N TYR A 25 -23.46 12.58 19.18
CA TYR A 25 -23.59 11.21 18.66
C TYR A 25 -25.05 10.73 18.62
N SER A 26 -26.02 11.63 18.73
CA SER A 26 -27.45 11.28 18.74
C SER A 26 -27.86 10.39 17.55
N ARG A 27 -27.29 10.63 16.36
CA ARG A 27 -27.54 9.80 15.16
C ARG A 27 -27.01 8.38 15.28
N HIS A 28 -25.89 8.16 15.97
CA HIS A 28 -25.36 6.82 16.24
C HIS A 28 -26.18 6.11 17.31
N ILE A 29 -26.51 6.81 18.40
CA ILE A 29 -27.27 6.26 19.53
C ILE A 29 -28.67 5.78 19.11
N LEU A 30 -29.25 6.38 18.08
CA LEU A 30 -30.55 5.97 17.51
C LEU A 30 -30.49 4.64 16.74
N LEU A 31 -29.32 4.19 16.29
CA LEU A 31 -29.17 2.91 15.61
C LEU A 31 -29.25 1.78 16.63
N PRO A 32 -30.22 0.84 16.54
CA PRO A 32 -30.38 -0.23 17.53
C PRO A 32 -29.12 -1.07 17.74
N GLU A 33 -28.34 -1.30 16.69
CA GLU A 33 -27.10 -2.08 16.71
C GLU A 33 -25.95 -1.35 17.43
N VAL A 34 -26.02 -0.03 17.53
CA VAL A 34 -25.02 0.79 18.24
C VAL A 34 -25.55 1.15 19.64
N GLY A 35 -26.68 1.83 19.70
CA GLY A 35 -27.29 2.28 20.95
C GLY A 35 -26.37 3.16 21.80
N ARG A 36 -26.76 3.38 23.04
CA ARG A 36 -25.93 4.09 24.02
C ARG A 36 -24.67 3.31 24.36
N GLN A 37 -24.80 2.00 24.62
CA GLN A 37 -23.68 1.13 25.00
C GLN A 37 -22.58 1.10 23.94
N GLY A 38 -22.92 0.97 22.66
CA GLY A 38 -21.94 0.95 21.58
C GLY A 38 -21.18 2.27 21.49
N GLN A 39 -21.85 3.40 21.68
CA GLN A 39 -21.19 4.70 21.70
C GLN A 39 -20.29 4.90 22.93
N GLU A 40 -20.66 4.34 24.09
CA GLU A 40 -19.81 4.33 25.29
C GLU A 40 -18.57 3.44 25.10
N ARG A 41 -18.71 2.30 24.41
CA ARG A 41 -17.57 1.46 23.99
C ARG A 41 -16.64 2.20 23.03
N LEU A 42 -17.18 2.95 22.05
CA LEU A 42 -16.36 3.80 21.18
C LEU A 42 -15.58 4.84 22.00
N ARG A 43 -16.25 5.52 22.93
CA ARG A 43 -15.63 6.52 23.84
C ARG A 43 -14.52 5.89 24.70
N ALA A 44 -14.68 4.64 25.12
CA ALA A 44 -13.70 3.93 25.93
C ALA A 44 -12.53 3.32 25.13
N ALA A 45 -12.67 3.22 23.80
CA ALA A 45 -11.74 2.51 22.94
C ALA A 45 -10.46 3.30 22.60
N ARG A 46 -9.39 2.56 22.39
CA ARG A 46 -8.08 3.06 21.97
C ARG A 46 -7.67 2.39 20.66
N VAL A 47 -7.56 3.15 19.58
CA VAL A 47 -7.20 2.63 18.24
C VAL A 47 -5.84 3.15 17.83
N LEU A 48 -4.94 2.25 17.41
CA LEU A 48 -3.67 2.62 16.79
C LEU A 48 -3.81 2.62 15.27
N ILE A 49 -3.39 3.68 14.60
CA ILE A 49 -3.30 3.76 13.15
C ILE A 49 -1.82 3.87 12.78
N VAL A 50 -1.32 2.88 12.05
CA VAL A 50 0.06 2.87 11.56
C VAL A 50 0.05 3.37 10.11
N GLY A 51 0.63 4.55 9.89
CA GLY A 51 0.59 5.29 8.63
C GLY A 51 -0.57 6.28 8.58
N ALA A 52 -0.26 7.58 8.54
CA ALA A 52 -1.20 8.69 8.34
C ALA A 52 -1.31 9.07 6.85
N GLY A 53 -1.09 8.10 5.95
CA GLY A 53 -1.10 8.28 4.51
C GLY A 53 -2.50 8.14 3.88
N GLY A 54 -2.56 7.60 2.65
CA GLY A 54 -3.82 7.55 1.89
C GLY A 54 -4.90 6.68 2.53
N LEU A 55 -4.51 5.57 3.18
CA LEU A 55 -5.42 4.66 3.89
C LEU A 55 -5.75 5.20 5.29
N GLY A 56 -4.73 5.61 6.04
CA GLY A 56 -4.89 6.12 7.41
C GLY A 56 -5.66 7.43 7.50
N ALA A 57 -5.58 8.30 6.48
CA ALA A 57 -6.29 9.57 6.44
C ALA A 57 -7.83 9.44 6.59
N PRO A 58 -8.56 8.80 5.65
CA PRO A 58 -10.01 8.63 5.79
C PRO A 58 -10.37 7.84 7.06
N LEU A 59 -9.58 6.82 7.41
CA LEU A 59 -9.77 6.03 8.61
C LEU A 59 -9.77 6.89 9.88
N ALA A 60 -8.73 7.68 10.09
CA ALA A 60 -8.58 8.55 11.25
C ALA A 60 -9.71 9.59 11.33
N LEU A 61 -10.07 10.20 10.19
CA LEU A 61 -11.14 11.18 10.09
C LEU A 61 -12.50 10.58 10.52
N TYR A 62 -12.84 9.38 10.03
CA TYR A 62 -14.10 8.72 10.37
C TYR A 62 -14.14 8.17 11.80
N LEU A 63 -13.04 7.63 12.32
CA LEU A 63 -12.97 7.19 13.72
C LEU A 63 -13.09 8.37 14.69
N ALA A 64 -12.46 9.51 14.35
CA ALA A 64 -12.61 10.74 15.11
C ALA A 64 -14.06 11.25 15.11
N ALA A 65 -14.68 11.30 13.93
CA ALA A 65 -16.08 11.69 13.78
C ALA A 65 -17.03 10.75 14.54
N ALA A 66 -16.73 9.45 14.56
CA ALA A 66 -17.51 8.44 15.28
C ALA A 66 -17.36 8.50 16.81
N GLY A 67 -16.38 9.25 17.31
CA GLY A 67 -16.18 9.43 18.75
C GLY A 67 -15.35 8.34 19.41
N VAL A 68 -14.42 7.71 18.68
CA VAL A 68 -13.39 6.85 19.30
C VAL A 68 -12.61 7.66 20.34
N GLY A 69 -12.49 7.13 21.55
CA GLY A 69 -11.90 7.84 22.69
C GLY A 69 -10.46 8.30 22.47
N THR A 70 -9.60 7.36 22.10
CA THR A 70 -8.18 7.63 21.85
C THR A 70 -7.76 7.12 20.48
N ILE A 71 -7.12 7.99 19.69
CA ILE A 71 -6.50 7.63 18.41
C ILE A 71 -4.98 7.83 18.50
N GLY A 72 -4.24 6.74 18.39
CA GLY A 72 -2.80 6.73 18.20
C GLY A 72 -2.44 6.85 16.73
N LEU A 73 -1.48 7.71 16.39
CA LEU A 73 -0.96 7.88 15.03
C LEU A 73 0.53 7.57 15.00
N VAL A 74 0.95 6.59 14.21
CA VAL A 74 2.37 6.31 13.95
C VAL A 74 2.69 6.70 12.52
N ASP A 75 3.57 7.67 12.32
CA ASP A 75 4.09 8.04 11.01
C ASP A 75 5.41 8.81 11.18
N PHE A 76 6.41 8.53 10.36
CA PHE A 76 7.70 9.22 10.40
C PHE A 76 7.86 10.30 9.32
N ASP A 77 6.99 10.30 8.31
CA ASP A 77 7.10 11.18 7.16
C ASP A 77 6.58 12.59 7.45
N THR A 78 6.93 13.50 6.53
CA THR A 78 6.34 14.82 6.39
C THR A 78 5.31 14.87 5.27
N VAL A 79 4.43 15.87 5.30
CA VAL A 79 3.44 16.12 4.24
C VAL A 79 4.13 16.61 2.97
N GLU A 80 3.78 16.02 1.83
CA GLU A 80 4.29 16.40 0.51
C GLU A 80 3.15 16.73 -0.46
N ALA A 81 3.36 17.70 -1.36
CA ALA A 81 2.36 18.11 -2.35
C ALA A 81 1.90 16.95 -3.26
N SER A 82 2.82 16.07 -3.65
CA SER A 82 2.57 14.86 -4.47
C SER A 82 1.58 13.88 -3.83
N ASN A 83 1.44 13.95 -2.50
CA ASN A 83 0.63 13.04 -1.71
C ASN A 83 -0.79 13.59 -1.43
N LEU A 84 -1.00 14.90 -1.59
CA LEU A 84 -2.29 15.55 -1.31
C LEU A 84 -3.44 15.09 -2.22
N GLN A 85 -3.15 14.48 -3.37
CA GLN A 85 -4.17 13.89 -4.25
C GLN A 85 -4.94 12.71 -3.61
N ARG A 86 -4.42 12.14 -2.52
CA ARG A 86 -5.03 11.01 -1.81
C ARG A 86 -4.99 11.07 -0.27
N GLN A 87 -4.15 11.94 0.31
CA GLN A 87 -3.99 12.06 1.77
C GLN A 87 -4.87 13.21 2.31
N ILE A 88 -6.18 13.00 2.29
CA ILE A 88 -7.19 14.04 2.52
C ILE A 88 -7.23 14.62 3.94
N ILE A 89 -6.51 14.02 4.89
CA ILE A 89 -6.36 14.54 6.26
C ILE A 89 -5.37 15.72 6.33
N HIS A 90 -4.53 15.87 5.30
CA HIS A 90 -3.54 16.94 5.18
C HIS A 90 -3.99 17.98 4.16
N THR A 91 -3.46 19.20 4.30
CA THR A 91 -3.78 20.31 3.40
C THR A 91 -2.52 20.97 2.85
N THR A 92 -2.67 21.83 1.84
CA THR A 92 -1.52 22.54 1.22
C THR A 92 -0.73 23.37 2.22
N ARG A 93 -1.37 23.92 3.26
CA ARG A 93 -0.67 24.66 4.33
C ARG A 93 0.24 23.76 5.19
N ASP A 94 0.07 22.44 5.13
CA ASP A 94 0.79 21.49 5.97
C ASP A 94 2.06 20.94 5.32
N ILE A 95 2.34 21.29 4.06
CA ILE A 95 3.52 20.80 3.33
C ILE A 95 4.80 21.06 4.16
N GLY A 96 5.60 20.00 4.36
CA GLY A 96 6.82 20.01 5.17
C GLY A 96 6.61 19.78 6.67
N ARG A 97 5.37 19.83 7.18
CA ARG A 97 5.07 19.46 8.58
C ARG A 97 5.06 17.95 8.75
N PRO A 98 5.37 17.42 9.95
CA PRO A 98 5.15 16.01 10.26
C PRO A 98 3.70 15.59 9.98
N LYS A 99 3.50 14.43 9.34
CA LYS A 99 2.15 13.93 9.04
C LYS A 99 1.35 13.71 10.33
N THR A 100 1.96 13.18 11.37
CA THR A 100 1.30 12.98 12.68
C THR A 100 0.75 14.28 13.27
N ALA A 101 1.53 15.37 13.22
CA ALA A 101 1.11 16.68 13.72
C ALA A 101 -0.02 17.30 12.87
N SER A 102 0.08 17.22 11.54
CA SER A 102 -0.99 17.69 10.64
C SER A 102 -2.29 16.89 10.85
N ALA A 103 -2.17 15.57 10.99
CA ALA A 103 -3.31 14.69 11.22
C ALA A 103 -3.97 14.92 12.58
N GLU A 104 -3.19 15.14 13.64
CA GLU A 104 -3.72 15.50 14.96
C GLU A 104 -4.57 16.78 14.90
N GLU A 105 -4.09 17.83 14.23
CA GLU A 105 -4.83 19.08 14.08
C GLU A 105 -6.18 18.85 13.38
N SER A 106 -6.19 18.08 12.30
CA SER A 106 -7.41 17.74 11.56
C SER A 106 -8.39 16.90 12.39
N ILE A 107 -7.90 15.92 13.17
CA ILE A 107 -8.74 15.11 14.07
C ILE A 107 -9.39 15.99 15.14
N ARG A 108 -8.61 16.85 15.81
CA ARG A 108 -9.12 17.73 16.85
C ARG A 108 -10.10 18.77 16.31
N ALA A 109 -9.92 19.23 15.07
CA ALA A 109 -10.85 20.11 14.39
C ALA A 109 -12.22 19.46 14.14
N ILE A 110 -12.25 18.16 13.84
CA ILE A 110 -13.48 17.38 13.68
C ILE A 110 -14.13 17.10 15.03
N ASN A 111 -13.33 16.63 15.98
CA ASN A 111 -13.80 16.21 17.28
C ASN A 111 -12.79 16.52 18.38
N PRO A 112 -12.97 17.63 19.13
CA PRO A 112 -12.06 17.99 20.22
C PRO A 112 -12.16 17.05 21.43
N GLY A 113 -13.18 16.18 21.47
CA GLY A 113 -13.34 15.19 22.54
C GLY A 113 -12.46 13.94 22.38
N VAL A 114 -11.75 13.80 21.26
CA VAL A 114 -10.85 12.67 20.98
C VAL A 114 -9.45 12.96 21.53
N GLU A 115 -8.90 12.04 22.30
CA GLU A 115 -7.50 12.05 22.68
C GLU A 115 -6.65 11.58 21.51
N VAL A 116 -5.71 12.41 21.05
CA VAL A 116 -4.76 12.03 19.99
C VAL A 116 -3.39 11.83 20.60
N ILE A 117 -2.77 10.69 20.31
CA ILE A 117 -1.40 10.35 20.73
C ILE A 117 -0.56 10.20 19.47
N THR A 118 0.46 11.04 19.31
CA THR A 118 1.34 11.03 18.14
C THR A 118 2.64 10.29 18.43
N HIS A 119 3.02 9.38 17.54
CA HIS A 119 4.28 8.66 17.52
C HIS A 119 5.01 9.03 16.22
N GLN A 120 5.79 10.11 16.27
CA GLN A 120 6.54 10.58 15.09
C GLN A 120 7.82 9.76 14.88
N LEU A 121 7.65 8.49 14.52
CA LEU A 121 8.73 7.52 14.34
C LEU A 121 8.32 6.42 13.36
N ALA A 122 9.31 5.69 12.85
CA ALA A 122 9.07 4.47 12.09
C ALA A 122 8.83 3.32 13.07
N LEU A 123 7.81 2.51 12.80
CA LEU A 123 7.57 1.31 13.58
C LEU A 123 8.70 0.31 13.32
N SER A 124 9.29 -0.23 14.38
CA SER A 124 10.43 -1.17 14.33
C SER A 124 10.25 -2.29 15.35
N SER A 125 11.07 -3.33 15.23
CA SER A 125 11.13 -4.44 16.19
C SER A 125 11.39 -3.99 17.63
N GLU A 126 12.10 -2.88 17.81
CA GLU A 126 12.46 -2.31 19.11
C GLU A 126 11.28 -1.60 19.80
N ASN A 127 10.37 -1.00 19.04
CA ASN A 127 9.31 -0.14 19.59
C ASN A 127 7.88 -0.70 19.41
N ALA A 128 7.67 -1.65 18.49
CA ALA A 128 6.34 -2.08 18.09
C ALA A 128 5.54 -2.69 19.25
N LEU A 129 6.14 -3.54 20.08
CA LEU A 129 5.43 -4.16 21.19
C LEU A 129 4.95 -3.13 22.22
N ASP A 130 5.79 -2.17 22.56
CA ASP A 130 5.48 -1.17 23.58
C ASP A 130 4.39 -0.20 23.10
N ILE A 131 4.45 0.20 21.83
CA ILE A 131 3.41 1.06 21.23
C ILE A 131 2.10 0.28 21.12
N VAL A 132 2.09 -0.89 20.48
CA VAL A 132 0.86 -1.66 20.20
C VAL A 132 0.14 -2.08 21.48
N ARG A 133 0.86 -2.39 22.55
CA ARG A 133 0.28 -2.81 23.85
C ARG A 133 -0.70 -1.77 24.42
N GLY A 134 -0.51 -0.48 24.12
CA GLY A 134 -1.34 0.61 24.61
C GLY A 134 -2.72 0.75 23.96
N TYR A 135 -3.06 -0.10 22.99
CA TYR A 135 -4.27 0.01 22.17
C TYR A 135 -5.08 -1.29 22.13
N ASP A 136 -6.36 -1.18 21.78
CA ASP A 136 -7.31 -2.29 21.73
C ASP A 136 -7.29 -2.99 20.37
N VAL A 137 -7.15 -2.20 19.30
CA VAL A 137 -7.10 -2.64 17.91
C VAL A 137 -6.09 -1.80 17.16
N VAL A 138 -5.38 -2.42 16.21
CA VAL A 138 -4.50 -1.71 15.29
C VAL A 138 -5.11 -1.71 13.89
N ALA A 139 -4.95 -0.61 13.18
CA ALA A 139 -5.30 -0.52 11.77
C ALA A 139 -4.04 -0.23 10.95
N ASP A 140 -3.82 -1.06 9.93
CA ASP A 140 -2.70 -0.93 9.01
C ASP A 140 -3.05 0.06 7.90
N GLY A 141 -2.55 1.29 8.03
CA GLY A 141 -2.62 2.33 7.01
C GLY A 141 -1.38 2.40 6.11
N THR A 142 -0.51 1.37 6.14
CA THR A 142 0.78 1.37 5.44
C THR A 142 0.73 0.75 4.06
N ASP A 143 1.72 1.08 3.24
CA ASP A 143 1.84 0.63 1.86
C ASP A 143 3.08 -0.26 1.61
N ASN A 144 3.70 -0.77 2.68
CA ASN A 144 4.92 -1.57 2.59
C ASN A 144 4.79 -2.92 3.32
N TYR A 145 5.42 -3.95 2.76
CA TYR A 145 5.42 -5.30 3.34
C TYR A 145 6.13 -5.41 4.69
N PRO A 146 7.32 -4.80 4.91
CA PRO A 146 8.03 -4.93 6.18
C PRO A 146 7.17 -4.56 7.39
N THR A 147 6.47 -3.43 7.32
CA THR A 147 5.60 -2.97 8.40
C THR A 147 4.40 -3.89 8.59
N ARG A 148 3.82 -4.43 7.50
CA ARG A 148 2.73 -5.41 7.58
C ARG A 148 3.10 -6.66 8.36
N TYR A 149 4.28 -7.22 8.09
CA TYR A 149 4.76 -8.40 8.80
C TYR A 149 5.10 -8.08 10.27
N LEU A 150 5.80 -6.96 10.51
CA LEU A 150 6.12 -6.49 11.85
C LEU A 150 4.85 -6.30 12.68
N LEU A 151 3.87 -5.58 12.13
CA LEU A 151 2.63 -5.25 12.80
C LEU A 151 1.79 -6.49 13.07
N ASN A 152 1.71 -7.42 12.11
CA ASN A 152 1.08 -8.71 12.32
C ASN A 152 1.70 -9.45 13.49
N ASP A 153 3.02 -9.63 13.48
CA ASP A 153 3.69 -10.45 14.49
C ASP A 153 3.57 -9.82 15.89
N ALA A 154 3.68 -8.49 15.99
CA ALA A 154 3.46 -7.75 17.22
C ALA A 154 2.03 -7.94 17.75
N ALA A 155 1.03 -7.86 16.86
CA ALA A 155 -0.37 -8.02 17.22
C ALA A 155 -0.69 -9.48 17.62
N VAL A 156 -0.11 -10.48 16.96
CA VAL A 156 -0.23 -11.89 17.37
C VAL A 156 0.34 -12.10 18.77
N PHE A 157 1.52 -11.56 19.07
CA PHE A 157 2.15 -11.70 20.40
C PHE A 157 1.36 -11.01 21.52
N LEU A 158 0.59 -9.98 21.19
CA LEU A 158 -0.20 -9.19 22.15
C LEU A 158 -1.68 -9.55 22.18
N GLY A 159 -2.14 -10.52 21.37
CA GLY A 159 -3.55 -10.88 21.27
C GLY A 159 -4.42 -9.74 20.74
N LYS A 160 -3.92 -8.97 19.77
CA LYS A 160 -4.62 -7.79 19.22
C LYS A 160 -5.11 -8.04 17.80
N PRO A 161 -6.33 -7.60 17.45
CA PRO A 161 -6.77 -7.61 16.06
C PRO A 161 -6.05 -6.52 15.24
N VAL A 162 -5.78 -6.84 13.98
CA VAL A 162 -5.27 -5.92 12.97
C VAL A 162 -6.30 -5.77 11.85
N VAL A 163 -6.82 -4.55 11.69
CA VAL A 163 -7.67 -4.19 10.55
C VAL A 163 -6.78 -3.83 9.37
N TYR A 164 -6.67 -4.77 8.44
CA TYR A 164 -5.78 -4.68 7.29
C TYR A 164 -6.42 -3.93 6.14
N GLY A 165 -5.61 -3.07 5.50
CA GLY A 165 -5.94 -2.40 4.25
C GLY A 165 -4.74 -2.49 3.31
N SER A 166 -4.99 -2.77 2.04
CA SER A 166 -3.97 -2.62 1.00
C SER A 166 -4.58 -2.15 -0.30
N ILE A 167 -3.75 -1.52 -1.13
CA ILE A 167 -4.15 -0.96 -2.41
C ILE A 167 -3.03 -1.14 -3.42
N TYR A 168 -3.39 -1.30 -4.68
CA TYR A 168 -2.48 -1.31 -5.82
C TYR A 168 -3.25 -0.95 -7.08
N ARG A 169 -2.86 0.12 -7.78
CA ARG A 169 -3.57 0.63 -8.98
C ARG A 169 -5.04 0.94 -8.71
N PHE A 170 -5.94 0.03 -9.10
CA PHE A 170 -7.39 0.11 -8.94
C PHE A 170 -7.94 -0.91 -7.93
N ASP A 171 -7.08 -1.81 -7.45
CA ASP A 171 -7.45 -2.94 -6.60
C ASP A 171 -7.14 -2.64 -5.14
N GLY A 172 -8.10 -2.91 -4.26
CA GLY A 172 -8.02 -2.77 -2.82
C GLY A 172 -8.36 -4.08 -2.12
N GLN A 173 -7.87 -4.23 -0.89
CA GLN A 173 -8.19 -5.37 -0.04
C GLN A 173 -8.43 -4.92 1.38
N VAL A 174 -9.42 -5.52 2.04
CA VAL A 174 -9.75 -5.28 3.46
C VAL A 174 -10.05 -6.61 4.14
N THR A 175 -9.49 -6.80 5.33
CA THR A 175 -9.83 -7.93 6.21
C THR A 175 -9.50 -7.58 7.66
N VAL A 176 -9.91 -8.43 8.60
CA VAL A 176 -9.49 -8.35 9.99
C VAL A 176 -8.67 -9.59 10.32
N PHE A 177 -7.38 -9.40 10.61
CA PHE A 177 -6.52 -10.45 11.12
C PHE A 177 -6.60 -10.49 12.65
N ASP A 178 -6.98 -11.63 13.18
CA ASP A 178 -7.09 -11.86 14.61
C ASP A 178 -6.71 -13.32 14.86
N ALA A 179 -5.52 -13.55 15.42
CA ALA A 179 -5.00 -14.90 15.59
C ALA A 179 -5.77 -15.73 16.62
N GLU A 180 -6.48 -15.10 17.55
CA GLU A 180 -7.29 -15.81 18.55
C GLU A 180 -8.61 -16.29 17.94
N ARG A 181 -9.22 -15.46 17.09
CA ARG A 181 -10.54 -15.73 16.49
C ARG A 181 -10.49 -16.25 15.05
N GLY A 182 -9.34 -16.20 14.38
CA GLY A 182 -9.21 -16.52 12.96
C GLY A 182 -7.77 -16.53 12.44
N PRO A 183 -7.56 -16.33 11.12
CA PRO A 183 -6.23 -16.26 10.53
C PRO A 183 -5.48 -14.99 10.94
N CYS A 184 -4.16 -15.07 11.02
CA CYS A 184 -3.28 -13.91 11.00
C CYS A 184 -2.79 -13.62 9.56
N TYR A 185 -2.09 -12.51 9.34
CA TYR A 185 -1.53 -12.16 8.03
C TYR A 185 -0.66 -13.30 7.46
N ARG A 186 0.16 -13.93 8.31
CA ARG A 186 1.03 -15.06 7.93
C ARG A 186 0.30 -16.37 7.65
N CYS A 187 -0.97 -16.50 8.05
CA CYS A 187 -1.76 -17.65 7.60
C CYS A 187 -2.02 -17.57 6.09
N VAL A 188 -2.14 -16.36 5.56
CA VAL A 188 -2.42 -16.09 4.14
C VAL A 188 -1.14 -15.88 3.34
N TYR A 189 -0.18 -15.15 3.93
CA TYR A 189 1.11 -14.81 3.31
C TYR A 189 2.26 -15.28 4.23
N PRO A 190 2.69 -16.55 4.14
CA PRO A 190 3.58 -17.15 5.15
C PRO A 190 4.96 -16.45 5.27
N SER A 191 5.49 -16.00 4.15
CA SER A 191 6.81 -15.36 4.05
C SER A 191 6.73 -14.07 3.21
N PRO A 192 7.50 -13.03 3.58
CA PRO A 192 7.58 -11.82 2.77
C PRO A 192 8.03 -12.15 1.35
N PRO A 193 7.47 -11.46 0.33
CA PRO A 193 7.97 -11.59 -1.03
C PRO A 193 9.44 -11.10 -1.08
N PRO A 194 10.25 -11.64 -2.01
CA PRO A 194 11.59 -11.12 -2.26
C PRO A 194 11.56 -9.60 -2.53
N PRO A 195 12.56 -8.83 -2.07
CA PRO A 195 12.66 -7.39 -2.27
C PRO A 195 12.41 -6.96 -3.72
N GLU A 196 12.89 -7.77 -4.66
CA GLU A 196 12.88 -7.50 -6.10
C GLU A 196 11.47 -7.62 -6.71
N LEU A 197 10.56 -8.35 -6.04
CA LEU A 197 9.20 -8.64 -6.48
C LEU A 197 8.13 -7.83 -5.72
N ALA A 198 8.55 -6.93 -4.83
CA ALA A 198 7.67 -6.08 -4.04
C ALA A 198 7.66 -4.63 -4.58
N PRO A 199 6.95 -4.33 -5.69
CA PRO A 199 6.80 -2.95 -6.12
C PRO A 199 6.08 -2.16 -5.01
N SER A 200 6.62 -0.98 -4.68
CA SER A 200 5.92 -0.09 -3.74
C SER A 200 4.70 0.53 -4.41
N CYS A 201 3.69 0.94 -3.64
CA CYS A 201 2.52 1.67 -4.16
C CYS A 201 2.92 2.94 -4.95
N SER A 202 4.08 3.51 -4.64
CA SER A 202 4.65 4.66 -5.37
C SER A 202 5.11 4.35 -6.80
N GLU A 203 5.26 3.07 -7.18
CA GLU A 203 5.76 2.65 -8.49
C GLU A 203 4.66 2.20 -9.46
N GLY A 204 3.55 1.68 -8.95
CA GLY A 204 2.40 1.25 -9.77
C GLY A 204 1.38 2.35 -10.07
N GLY A 205 1.45 3.47 -9.33
CA GLY A 205 0.39 4.47 -9.29
C GLY A 205 -0.86 3.94 -8.55
N VAL A 206 -1.67 4.86 -8.01
CA VAL A 206 -2.90 4.54 -7.29
C VAL A 206 -3.96 5.56 -7.66
N LEU A 207 -5.16 5.10 -8.01
CA LEU A 207 -6.32 5.98 -8.19
C LEU A 207 -6.64 6.66 -6.85
N GLY A 208 -6.58 7.99 -6.80
CA GLY A 208 -6.60 8.74 -5.52
C GLY A 208 -7.78 8.45 -4.59
N VAL A 209 -8.94 8.07 -5.14
CA VAL A 209 -10.15 7.73 -4.36
C VAL A 209 -10.08 6.34 -3.72
N LEU A 210 -9.32 5.40 -4.28
CA LEU A 210 -9.23 4.02 -3.81
C LEU A 210 -8.76 3.92 -2.34
N PRO A 211 -7.67 4.60 -1.91
CA PRO A 211 -7.31 4.67 -0.50
C PRO A 211 -8.44 5.19 0.38
N GLY A 212 -9.20 6.20 -0.10
CA GLY A 212 -10.40 6.72 0.53
C GLY A 212 -11.45 5.63 0.81
N LEU A 213 -11.76 4.85 -0.21
CA LEU A 213 -12.72 3.74 -0.16
C LEU A 213 -12.25 2.65 0.81
N VAL A 214 -11.02 2.16 0.64
CA VAL A 214 -10.45 1.09 1.47
C VAL A 214 -10.28 1.53 2.93
N GLY A 215 -9.81 2.74 3.19
CA GLY A 215 -9.65 3.25 4.55
C GLY A 215 -11.00 3.47 5.26
N THR A 216 -12.07 3.80 4.53
CA THR A 216 -13.43 3.87 5.10
C THR A 216 -13.98 2.48 5.43
N LEU A 217 -13.67 1.48 4.60
CA LEU A 217 -13.99 0.08 4.90
C LEU A 217 -13.20 -0.42 6.12
N GLN A 218 -11.92 -0.04 6.26
CA GLN A 218 -11.16 -0.30 7.50
C GLN A 218 -11.83 0.35 8.72
N ALA A 219 -12.25 1.62 8.60
CA ALA A 219 -12.96 2.29 9.70
C ALA A 219 -14.22 1.54 10.11
N THR A 220 -14.96 1.04 9.11
CA THR A 220 -16.16 0.22 9.33
C THR A 220 -15.83 -1.04 10.14
N GLU A 221 -14.76 -1.75 9.80
CA GLU A 221 -14.34 -2.95 10.54
C GLU A 221 -13.83 -2.64 11.95
N VAL A 222 -13.10 -1.54 12.14
CA VAL A 222 -12.74 -1.05 13.48
C VAL A 222 -14.00 -0.81 14.30
N LEU A 223 -14.98 -0.07 13.78
CA LEU A 223 -16.22 0.22 14.49
C LEU A 223 -17.00 -1.05 14.86
N LYS A 224 -17.08 -2.05 13.96
CA LYS A 224 -17.71 -3.35 14.27
C LYS A 224 -17.04 -4.04 15.45
N LEU A 225 -15.71 -4.08 15.48
CA LEU A 225 -14.95 -4.69 16.58
C LEU A 225 -15.18 -3.97 17.91
N LEU A 226 -15.24 -2.64 17.89
CA LEU A 226 -15.41 -1.82 19.10
C LEU A 226 -16.85 -1.85 19.62
N ILE A 227 -17.85 -1.76 18.75
CA ILE A 227 -19.26 -1.73 19.14
C ILE A 227 -19.74 -3.13 19.55
N GLY A 228 -19.32 -4.17 18.80
CA GLY A 228 -19.85 -5.52 18.91
C GLY A 228 -21.20 -5.67 18.19
N GLY A 229 -21.75 -6.89 18.18
CA GLY A 229 -23.03 -7.25 17.57
C GLY A 229 -22.99 -7.50 16.05
N ALA A 230 -21.91 -7.12 15.37
CA ALA A 230 -21.74 -7.34 13.93
C ALA A 230 -20.68 -8.42 13.65
N GLU A 231 -20.75 -9.05 12.47
CA GLU A 231 -19.72 -9.98 12.00
C GLU A 231 -18.59 -9.21 11.29
N PRO A 232 -17.39 -9.10 11.89
CA PRO A 232 -16.24 -8.51 11.23
C PRO A 232 -15.73 -9.40 10.08
N LEU A 233 -14.83 -8.87 9.25
CA LEU A 233 -14.14 -9.58 8.18
C LEU A 233 -13.06 -10.56 8.69
N ILE A 234 -13.22 -11.12 9.89
CA ILE A 234 -12.34 -12.18 10.40
C ILE A 234 -12.59 -13.44 9.58
N GLY A 235 -11.54 -13.98 8.97
CA GLY A 235 -11.66 -15.16 8.08
C GLY A 235 -12.27 -14.85 6.70
N ARG A 236 -12.40 -13.56 6.33
CA ARG A 236 -12.92 -13.14 5.03
C ARG A 236 -12.09 -11.98 4.46
N LEU A 237 -11.67 -12.10 3.22
CA LEU A 237 -10.98 -11.04 2.49
C LEU A 237 -11.94 -10.36 1.53
N LEU A 238 -12.19 -9.08 1.74
CA LEU A 238 -12.93 -8.25 0.80
C LEU A 238 -11.96 -7.70 -0.24
N LEU A 239 -12.17 -8.09 -1.50
CA LEU A 239 -11.51 -7.54 -2.67
C LEU A 239 -12.37 -6.43 -3.26
N VAL A 240 -11.75 -5.30 -3.55
CA VAL A 240 -12.41 -4.09 -4.08
C VAL A 240 -11.71 -3.68 -5.37
N GLU A 241 -12.43 -3.68 -6.47
CA GLU A 241 -11.93 -3.19 -7.76
C GLU A 241 -12.68 -1.89 -8.08
N ALA A 242 -11.98 -0.75 -8.02
CA ALA A 242 -12.61 0.56 -8.03
C ALA A 242 -13.03 1.05 -9.42
N TRP A 243 -12.39 0.58 -10.50
CA TRP A 243 -12.69 1.05 -11.86
C TRP A 243 -14.03 0.53 -12.36
N GLY A 244 -14.29 -0.75 -12.16
CA GLY A 244 -15.58 -1.42 -12.44
C GLY A 244 -16.55 -1.41 -11.26
N THR A 245 -16.12 -0.97 -10.07
CA THR A 245 -16.91 -0.99 -8.82
C THR A 245 -17.37 -2.42 -8.47
N HIS A 246 -16.43 -3.37 -8.50
CA HIS A 246 -16.68 -4.75 -8.13
C HIS A 246 -16.18 -5.05 -6.72
N PHE A 247 -17.04 -5.71 -5.93
CA PHE A 247 -16.73 -6.18 -4.58
C PHE A 247 -16.87 -7.70 -4.56
N ARG A 248 -15.85 -8.39 -4.06
CA ARG A 248 -15.84 -9.85 -3.96
C ARG A 248 -15.25 -10.28 -2.62
N GLU A 249 -15.95 -11.16 -1.92
CA GLU A 249 -15.42 -11.80 -0.72
C GLU A 249 -14.76 -13.14 -1.05
N VAL A 250 -13.65 -13.42 -0.38
CA VAL A 250 -12.94 -14.70 -0.42
C VAL A 250 -12.75 -15.21 1.01
N ALA A 251 -13.07 -16.47 1.26
CA ALA A 251 -12.86 -17.09 2.56
C ALA A 251 -11.37 -17.29 2.84
N LEU A 252 -10.94 -16.98 4.06
CA LEU A 252 -9.59 -17.18 4.56
C LEU A 252 -9.60 -18.21 5.70
N ALA A 253 -8.71 -19.19 5.63
CA ALA A 253 -8.56 -20.20 6.67
C ALA A 253 -7.35 -19.91 7.55
N LYS A 254 -7.48 -20.19 8.86
CA LYS A 254 -6.32 -20.23 9.76
C LYS A 254 -5.43 -21.41 9.36
N ASN A 255 -4.13 -21.16 9.24
CA ASN A 255 -3.15 -22.19 8.91
C ASN A 255 -2.60 -22.83 10.20
N PRO A 256 -2.83 -24.14 10.47
CA PRO A 256 -2.29 -24.82 11.64
C PRO A 256 -0.76 -24.83 11.72
N GLN A 257 -0.09 -24.74 10.57
CA GLN A 257 1.37 -24.68 10.43
C GLN A 257 1.91 -23.25 10.33
N CYS A 258 1.09 -22.24 10.65
CA CYS A 258 1.52 -20.85 10.60
C CYS A 258 2.76 -20.63 11.48
N PRO A 259 3.83 -19.99 10.97
CA PRO A 259 5.07 -19.85 11.70
C PRO A 259 4.97 -18.93 12.93
N VAL A 260 3.88 -18.17 13.10
CA VAL A 260 3.67 -17.26 14.25
C VAL A 260 2.49 -17.65 15.15
N CYS A 261 1.36 -18.13 14.60
CA CYS A 261 0.15 -18.45 15.38
C CYS A 261 -0.35 -19.90 15.23
N GLY A 262 0.46 -20.76 14.61
CA GLY A 262 0.18 -22.20 14.47
C GLY A 262 0.42 -22.97 15.77
N GLU A 263 0.24 -24.29 15.73
CA GLU A 263 0.41 -25.18 16.89
C GLU A 263 1.87 -25.24 17.38
N HIS A 264 2.82 -25.03 16.48
CA HIS A 264 4.25 -25.02 16.74
C HIS A 264 4.89 -23.74 16.17
N PRO A 265 4.71 -22.58 16.82
CA PRO A 265 5.23 -21.31 16.33
C PRO A 265 6.76 -21.32 16.33
N ARG A 266 7.35 -20.84 15.22
CA ARG A 266 8.79 -20.73 15.00
C ARG A 266 9.30 -19.28 15.11
N ILE A 267 8.42 -18.31 14.92
CA ILE A 267 8.68 -16.88 15.10
C ILE A 267 8.23 -16.52 16.52
N THR A 268 9.19 -16.23 17.39
CA THR A 268 8.95 -15.95 18.83
C THR A 268 9.41 -14.56 19.26
N GLN A 269 10.01 -13.80 18.34
CA GLN A 269 10.52 -12.45 18.56
C GLN A 269 10.25 -11.61 17.31
N LEU A 270 10.14 -10.30 17.49
CA LEU A 270 10.06 -9.37 16.37
C LEU A 270 11.44 -9.22 15.72
N ILE A 271 11.42 -9.02 14.42
CA ILE A 271 12.61 -8.71 13.62
C ILE A 271 12.31 -7.53 12.73
N ASP A 272 13.33 -6.74 12.41
CA ASP A 272 13.19 -5.66 11.43
C ASP A 272 13.24 -6.24 10.03
N TYR A 273 12.05 -6.35 9.43
CA TYR A 273 11.87 -6.90 8.10
C TYR A 273 12.56 -6.09 7.02
N ASP A 274 12.92 -4.82 7.26
CA ASP A 274 13.73 -4.04 6.31
C ASP A 274 15.11 -4.67 6.05
N GLN A 275 15.67 -5.38 7.04
CA GLN A 275 16.93 -6.11 6.90
C GLN A 275 16.79 -7.38 6.05
N PHE A 276 15.56 -7.89 5.88
CA PHE A 276 15.24 -9.13 5.14
C PHE A 276 14.60 -8.87 3.77
N CYS A 277 13.76 -7.83 3.68
CA CYS A 277 13.06 -7.35 2.49
C CYS A 277 13.87 -6.32 1.71
N GLY A 278 15.18 -6.22 1.95
CA GLY A 278 16.10 -5.46 1.12
C GLY A 278 16.00 -3.94 1.25
N VAL A 279 15.10 -3.42 2.08
CA VAL A 279 14.92 -1.97 2.34
C VAL A 279 16.08 -1.41 3.18
N GLY A 280 16.82 -2.27 3.89
CA GLY A 280 18.11 -1.98 4.51
C GLY A 280 19.31 -2.73 3.89
N ALA A 281 19.10 -3.56 2.87
CA ALA A 281 20.16 -4.37 2.26
C ALA A 281 20.92 -3.66 1.12
N ASP A 282 20.86 -2.33 1.05
CA ASP A 282 21.82 -1.55 0.25
C ASP A 282 23.26 -1.62 0.81
N ARG A 283 23.47 -2.26 1.98
CA ARG A 283 24.81 -2.49 2.54
C ARG A 283 25.44 -3.84 2.19
N ALA A 284 24.69 -4.78 1.61
CA ALA A 284 25.23 -6.10 1.23
C ALA A 284 24.89 -6.56 -0.20
N ALA A 285 23.97 -5.89 -0.89
CA ALA A 285 23.86 -6.05 -2.35
C ALA A 285 25.12 -5.46 -3.00
N GLN A 286 25.73 -6.20 -3.94
CA GLN A 286 26.79 -5.62 -4.76
C GLN A 286 26.32 -4.27 -5.32
N PRO A 287 27.10 -3.19 -5.18
CA PRO A 287 26.71 -1.89 -5.69
C PRO A 287 26.32 -2.03 -7.17
N VAL A 288 25.11 -1.56 -7.47
CA VAL A 288 24.67 -1.43 -8.86
C VAL A 288 25.42 -0.25 -9.43
N GLU A 289 26.09 -0.47 -10.56
CA GLU A 289 26.82 0.58 -11.22
C GLU A 289 25.83 1.61 -11.79
N GLY A 290 25.92 2.83 -11.29
CA GLY A 290 25.08 3.95 -11.71
C GLY A 290 25.70 4.69 -12.90
N LEU A 291 24.84 5.25 -13.74
CA LEU A 291 25.23 6.18 -14.80
C LEU A 291 24.44 7.47 -14.65
N ALA A 292 25.14 8.59 -14.47
CA ALA A 292 24.51 9.90 -14.38
C ALA A 292 23.86 10.30 -15.72
N PRO A 293 22.71 11.01 -15.71
CA PRO A 293 22.03 11.43 -16.94
C PRO A 293 22.93 12.19 -17.92
N VAL A 294 23.75 13.12 -17.41
CA VAL A 294 24.68 13.94 -18.20
C VAL A 294 25.70 13.06 -18.94
N GLU A 295 26.22 12.02 -18.28
CA GLU A 295 27.19 11.12 -18.87
C GLU A 295 26.53 10.23 -19.93
N LEU A 296 25.33 9.70 -19.67
CA LEU A 296 24.58 8.96 -20.70
C LEU A 296 24.33 9.83 -21.94
N LYS A 297 23.95 11.10 -21.77
CA LYS A 297 23.78 12.04 -22.89
C LYS A 297 25.07 12.25 -23.68
N ARG A 298 26.21 12.42 -23.00
CA ARG A 298 27.53 12.56 -23.64
C ARG A 298 27.87 11.34 -24.50
N ARG A 299 27.63 10.13 -23.98
CA ARG A 299 27.89 8.88 -24.70
C ARG A 299 27.00 8.73 -25.94
N ILE A 300 25.72 9.07 -25.82
CA ILE A 300 24.78 9.10 -26.94
C ILE A 300 25.25 10.11 -28.01
N ASP A 301 25.62 11.32 -27.61
CA ASP A 301 26.05 12.38 -28.54
C ASP A 301 27.38 12.07 -29.23
N ALA A 302 28.27 11.36 -28.54
CA ALA A 302 29.54 10.88 -29.08
C ALA A 302 29.39 9.65 -29.99
N GLY A 303 28.19 9.07 -30.10
CA GLY A 303 27.94 7.84 -30.86
C GLY A 303 28.63 6.61 -30.27
N GLU A 304 28.88 6.61 -28.96
CA GLU A 304 29.45 5.45 -28.29
C GLU A 304 28.43 4.28 -28.28
N PRO A 305 28.88 3.02 -28.45
CA PRO A 305 28.00 1.87 -28.48
C PRO A 305 27.40 1.60 -27.09
N VAL A 306 26.14 1.96 -26.90
CA VAL A 306 25.34 1.69 -25.70
C VAL A 306 23.94 1.22 -26.10
N GLN A 307 23.41 0.21 -25.41
CA GLN A 307 22.02 -0.22 -25.57
C GLN A 307 21.20 0.32 -24.39
N ILE A 308 20.11 1.02 -24.68
CA ILE A 308 19.24 1.59 -23.64
C ILE A 308 17.95 0.77 -23.60
N VAL A 309 17.56 0.31 -22.42
CA VAL A 309 16.31 -0.45 -22.22
C VAL A 309 15.41 0.31 -21.25
N ASP A 310 14.22 0.67 -21.72
CA ASP A 310 13.20 1.35 -20.93
C ASP A 310 12.20 0.35 -20.37
N ILE A 311 12.29 0.12 -19.05
CA ILE A 311 11.48 -0.86 -18.33
C ILE A 311 10.16 -0.32 -17.81
N ARG A 312 9.84 0.95 -18.13
CA ARG A 312 8.56 1.56 -17.78
C ARG A 312 7.44 0.97 -18.60
N GLU A 313 6.24 1.04 -18.04
CA GLU A 313 5.03 0.58 -18.71
C GLU A 313 4.70 1.45 -19.94
N PRO A 314 3.97 0.93 -20.94
CA PRO A 314 3.66 1.68 -22.16
C PRO A 314 3.05 3.07 -21.92
N HIS A 315 2.19 3.22 -20.91
CA HIS A 315 1.55 4.48 -20.57
C HIS A 315 2.52 5.52 -19.99
N GLU A 316 3.52 5.11 -19.21
CA GLU A 316 4.57 6.00 -18.70
C GLU A 316 5.42 6.54 -19.86
N ARG A 317 5.75 5.67 -20.82
CA ARG A 317 6.55 6.03 -22.00
C ARG A 317 5.79 6.92 -22.99
N SER A 318 4.47 6.77 -23.11
CA SER A 318 3.67 7.67 -23.94
C SER A 318 3.64 9.11 -23.43
N LEU A 319 3.80 9.31 -22.12
CA LEU A 319 3.84 10.64 -21.50
C LEU A 319 5.23 11.28 -21.61
N ALA A 320 6.27 10.46 -21.47
CA ALA A 320 7.66 10.91 -21.54
C ALA A 320 8.52 9.85 -22.22
N PRO A 321 8.63 9.84 -23.56
CA PRO A 321 9.51 8.92 -24.29
C PRO A 321 10.97 9.09 -23.87
N PHE A 322 11.79 8.05 -23.97
CA PHE A 322 13.23 8.14 -23.72
C PHE A 322 13.99 7.91 -25.04
N PRO A 323 15.00 8.73 -25.39
CA PRO A 323 15.69 8.64 -26.67
C PRO A 323 16.41 7.30 -26.81
N GLN A 324 16.29 6.69 -28.00
CA GLN A 324 17.01 5.48 -28.41
C GLN A 324 16.79 4.26 -27.49
N ALA A 325 15.75 4.28 -26.65
CA ALA A 325 15.47 3.20 -25.72
C ALA A 325 14.57 2.11 -26.31
N GLN A 326 15.02 0.86 -26.19
CA GLN A 326 14.22 -0.31 -26.48
C GLN A 326 13.17 -0.54 -25.39
N PRO A 327 11.87 -0.65 -25.74
CA PRO A 327 10.81 -0.85 -24.77
C PRO A 327 10.72 -2.30 -24.28
N VAL A 328 11.06 -2.56 -23.01
CA VAL A 328 10.92 -3.91 -22.39
C VAL A 328 10.37 -3.79 -20.97
N PRO A 329 9.04 -3.93 -20.74
CA PRO A 329 8.47 -3.83 -19.39
C PRO A 329 9.20 -4.71 -18.38
N GLN A 330 9.37 -4.23 -17.14
CA GLN A 330 10.19 -4.89 -16.11
C GLN A 330 9.86 -6.38 -15.94
N GLY A 331 8.57 -6.76 -15.94
CA GLY A 331 8.13 -8.15 -15.78
C GLY A 331 8.54 -9.09 -16.93
N GLN A 332 8.96 -8.55 -18.07
CA GLN A 332 9.42 -9.31 -19.24
C GLN A 332 10.94 -9.30 -19.39
N LEU A 333 11.65 -8.50 -18.60
CA LEU A 333 13.07 -8.19 -18.81
C LEU A 333 13.96 -9.43 -18.78
N VAL A 334 13.81 -10.28 -17.76
CA VAL A 334 14.63 -11.50 -17.62
C VAL A 334 14.31 -12.51 -18.72
N GLY A 335 13.03 -12.66 -19.08
CA GLY A 335 12.61 -13.58 -20.14
C GLY A 335 13.02 -13.14 -21.56
N ARG A 336 13.40 -11.87 -21.73
CA ARG A 336 13.84 -11.28 -23.00
C ARG A 336 15.33 -10.92 -22.99
N CYS A 337 16.11 -11.46 -22.06
CA CYS A 337 17.52 -11.13 -21.91
C CYS A 337 18.40 -11.50 -23.13
N GLU A 338 17.93 -12.41 -23.97
CA GLU A 338 18.58 -12.79 -25.23
C GLU A 338 18.50 -11.71 -26.32
N GLU A 339 17.58 -10.74 -26.18
CA GLU A 339 17.47 -9.59 -27.10
C GLU A 339 18.53 -8.51 -26.86
N PHE A 340 19.27 -8.61 -25.75
CA PHE A 340 20.26 -7.62 -25.36
C PHE A 340 21.63 -7.99 -25.90
N ASP A 341 22.25 -7.03 -26.58
CA ASP A 341 23.61 -7.15 -27.08
C ASP A 341 24.58 -7.22 -25.89
N ARG A 342 25.39 -8.28 -25.86
CA ARG A 342 26.29 -8.59 -24.75
C ARG A 342 27.64 -7.89 -24.89
N ASP A 343 27.93 -7.34 -26.06
CA ASP A 343 29.20 -6.70 -26.40
C ASP A 343 29.19 -5.19 -26.13
N VAL A 344 28.05 -4.63 -25.72
CA VAL A 344 27.86 -3.21 -25.40
C VAL A 344 27.34 -3.01 -23.99
N ASP A 345 27.52 -1.80 -23.43
CA ASP A 345 26.96 -1.47 -22.13
C ASP A 345 25.42 -1.40 -22.21
N LEU A 346 24.73 -2.14 -21.34
CA LEU A 346 23.27 -2.12 -21.23
C LEU A 346 22.83 -1.16 -20.13
N VAL A 347 22.17 -0.07 -20.51
CA VAL A 347 21.66 0.97 -19.60
C VAL A 347 20.16 0.80 -19.39
N ILE A 348 19.77 0.50 -18.15
CA ILE A 348 18.36 0.29 -17.77
C ILE A 348 17.77 1.59 -17.24
N VAL A 349 16.63 1.97 -17.81
CA VAL A 349 15.92 3.22 -17.50
C VAL A 349 14.55 2.93 -16.91
N CYS A 350 14.25 3.55 -15.78
CA CYS A 350 12.90 3.59 -15.21
C CYS A 350 12.52 5.03 -14.82
N ALA A 351 11.39 5.23 -14.13
CA ALA A 351 10.96 6.58 -13.74
C ALA A 351 11.95 7.31 -12.79
N HIS A 352 12.42 6.63 -11.73
CA HIS A 352 13.16 7.25 -10.62
C HIS A 352 14.48 6.54 -10.24
N GLY A 353 14.92 5.54 -11.01
CA GLY A 353 16.16 4.78 -10.75
C GLY A 353 16.02 3.54 -9.85
N ARG A 354 14.94 3.40 -9.06
CA ARG A 354 14.76 2.23 -8.17
C ARG A 354 14.48 0.92 -8.91
N ARG A 355 13.50 0.93 -9.83
CA ARG A 355 13.18 -0.24 -10.67
C ARG A 355 14.36 -0.68 -11.54
N SER A 356 15.18 0.25 -12.03
CA SER A 356 16.35 -0.08 -12.86
C SER A 356 17.46 -0.73 -12.03
N GLN A 357 17.68 -0.31 -10.78
CA GLN A 357 18.59 -1.01 -9.86
C GLN A 357 18.13 -2.44 -9.57
N SER A 358 16.84 -2.63 -9.29
CA SER A 358 16.25 -3.97 -9.10
C SER A 358 16.41 -4.84 -10.37
N ALA A 359 16.13 -4.27 -11.54
CA ALA A 359 16.30 -4.92 -12.84
C ALA A 359 17.74 -5.35 -13.13
N VAL A 360 18.74 -4.51 -12.81
CA VAL A 360 20.16 -4.87 -12.94
C VAL A 360 20.48 -6.07 -12.06
N ARG A 361 20.02 -6.07 -10.80
CA ARG A 361 20.24 -7.19 -9.88
C ARG A 361 19.60 -8.48 -10.42
N ALA A 362 18.35 -8.40 -10.91
CA ALA A 362 17.65 -9.54 -11.48
C ALA A 362 18.36 -10.15 -12.70
N LEU A 363 18.86 -9.31 -13.62
CA LEU A 363 19.63 -9.76 -14.78
C LEU A 363 20.98 -10.38 -14.39
N ARG A 364 21.69 -9.81 -13.41
CA ARG A 364 22.93 -10.41 -12.87
C ARG A 364 22.66 -11.79 -12.26
N SER A 365 21.62 -11.91 -11.44
CA SER A 365 21.22 -13.20 -10.84
C SER A 365 20.78 -14.24 -11.87
N ALA A 366 20.22 -13.80 -13.00
CA ALA A 366 19.90 -14.64 -14.14
C ALA A 366 21.13 -15.03 -15.00
N GLY A 367 22.34 -14.59 -14.63
CA GLY A 367 23.58 -14.93 -15.32
C GLY A 367 23.85 -14.10 -16.58
N TYR A 368 23.27 -12.90 -16.70
CA TYR A 368 23.56 -12.00 -17.81
C TYR A 368 25.05 -11.59 -17.79
N PRO A 369 25.83 -11.84 -18.86
CA PRO A 369 27.29 -11.68 -18.85
C PRO A 369 27.76 -10.26 -19.19
N GLY A 370 26.91 -9.42 -19.77
CA GLY A 370 27.25 -8.07 -20.20
C GLY A 370 27.28 -7.06 -19.04
N ARG A 371 27.87 -5.88 -19.28
CA ARG A 371 27.92 -4.80 -18.30
C ARG A 371 26.55 -4.12 -18.18
N LEU A 372 26.06 -4.05 -16.94
CA LEU A 372 24.73 -3.55 -16.61
C LEU A 372 24.83 -2.26 -15.80
N LEU A 373 24.23 -1.19 -16.32
CA LEU A 373 24.19 0.15 -15.74
C LEU A 373 22.76 0.55 -15.41
N SER A 374 22.55 1.23 -14.29
CA SER A 374 21.26 1.84 -13.93
C SER A 374 21.33 3.35 -14.14
N LEU A 375 20.38 3.94 -14.87
CA LEU A 375 20.29 5.41 -14.98
C LEU A 375 19.93 6.03 -13.62
N GLU A 376 20.83 6.85 -13.09
CA GLU A 376 20.66 7.49 -11.78
C GLU A 376 19.47 8.46 -11.80
N GLY A 377 18.53 8.27 -10.86
CA GLY A 377 17.31 9.07 -10.76
C GLY A 377 16.33 8.92 -11.94
N GLY A 378 16.59 8.01 -12.88
CA GLY A 378 15.69 7.67 -13.98
C GLY A 378 15.35 8.83 -14.92
N VAL A 379 14.20 8.73 -15.58
CA VAL A 379 13.70 9.75 -16.52
C VAL A 379 13.45 11.08 -15.81
N HIS A 380 13.09 11.08 -14.53
CA HIS A 380 12.87 12.31 -13.77
C HIS A 380 14.16 13.12 -13.59
N ALA A 381 15.28 12.46 -13.24
CA ALA A 381 16.57 13.13 -13.15
C ALA A 381 17.04 13.61 -14.53
N TRP A 382 16.84 12.81 -15.58
CA TRP A 382 17.09 13.27 -16.95
C TRP A 382 16.33 14.55 -17.29
N GLN A 383 15.03 14.59 -17.02
CA GLN A 383 14.19 15.77 -17.29
C GLN A 383 14.62 17.00 -16.50
N ARG A 384 14.97 16.81 -15.23
CA ARG A 384 15.45 17.88 -14.35
C ARG A 384 16.78 18.46 -14.82
N ASP A 385 17.72 17.60 -15.21
CA ASP A 385 19.11 17.99 -15.43
C ASP A 385 19.40 18.36 -16.90
N LEU A 386 18.65 17.79 -17.86
CA LEU A 386 18.88 17.92 -19.30
C LEU A 386 17.67 18.40 -20.10
N GLY A 387 16.49 18.50 -19.48
CA GLY A 387 15.24 18.85 -20.16
C GLY A 387 14.50 17.64 -20.74
N CYS A 388 13.39 17.90 -21.43
CA CYS A 388 12.49 16.84 -21.87
C CYS A 388 13.16 15.93 -22.93
N PRO A 389 13.17 14.60 -22.74
CA PRO A 389 13.70 13.63 -23.70
C PRO A 389 12.77 13.47 -24.93
N VAL A 390 12.46 14.55 -25.63
CA VAL A 390 11.73 14.50 -26.91
C VAL A 390 12.75 14.78 -28.01
N PRO A 391 12.85 13.94 -29.06
CA PRO A 391 13.64 14.30 -30.23
C PRO A 391 13.10 15.60 -30.83
N ASP A 392 13.97 16.49 -31.30
CA ASP A 392 13.64 17.76 -31.98
C ASP A 392 12.84 17.59 -33.30
N THR A 393 12.29 16.41 -33.58
CA THR A 393 11.58 16.09 -34.82
C THR A 393 10.19 15.54 -34.54
N ILE A 394 9.27 16.43 -34.17
CA ILE A 394 7.86 16.29 -34.55
C ILE A 394 7.53 17.50 -35.43
N PRO A 395 7.41 17.35 -36.76
CA PRO A 395 6.98 18.45 -37.61
C PRO A 395 5.50 18.71 -37.33
N GLY A 396 5.20 19.79 -36.60
CA GLY A 396 3.81 20.19 -36.36
C GLY A 396 3.53 20.93 -35.07
N ARG A 397 4.37 21.89 -34.67
CA ARG A 397 3.93 22.96 -33.76
C ARG A 397 4.39 24.33 -34.28
N ALA A 398 3.88 24.68 -35.45
CA ALA A 398 3.60 26.07 -35.76
C ALA A 398 2.20 26.40 -35.21
N GLY A 399 2.05 27.58 -34.61
CA GLY A 399 0.95 27.94 -33.75
C GLY A 399 -0.43 28.04 -34.41
N GLY A 400 -1.44 28.21 -33.56
CA GLY A 400 -2.80 28.53 -33.99
C GLY A 400 -3.85 27.96 -33.06
N ALA A 401 -4.48 28.83 -32.27
CA ALA A 401 -5.70 28.54 -31.56
C ALA A 401 -6.82 28.15 -32.54
N ALA A 402 -7.55 27.06 -32.28
CA ALA A 402 -8.92 26.89 -32.73
C ALA A 402 -9.63 25.81 -31.90
N ARG A 403 -10.81 26.16 -31.40
CA ARG A 403 -11.81 25.26 -30.81
C ARG A 403 -12.32 24.29 -31.89
N GLY A 404 -12.54 23.04 -31.52
CA GLY A 404 -13.15 22.04 -32.39
C GLY A 404 -13.70 20.87 -31.57
N ASP A 405 -15.01 20.90 -31.38
CA ASP A 405 -15.87 19.83 -30.87
C ASP A 405 -15.83 18.62 -31.83
N VAL A 406 -15.63 17.39 -31.32
CA VAL A 406 -15.98 16.17 -32.05
C VAL A 406 -16.47 15.09 -31.09
N SER A 407 -17.71 14.70 -31.36
CA SER A 407 -18.48 13.62 -30.77
C SER A 407 -18.07 12.24 -31.29
N ARG A 408 -18.26 11.24 -30.40
CA ARG A 408 -18.58 9.81 -30.62
C ARG A 408 -18.05 9.10 -31.88
N SER A 409 -17.26 8.04 -31.67
CA SER A 409 -17.63 6.66 -32.06
C SER A 409 -16.56 5.62 -31.67
N ALA A 410 -16.99 4.57 -30.97
CA ALA A 410 -16.31 3.27 -30.91
C ALA A 410 -16.67 2.46 -32.19
N PRO A 411 -15.90 1.45 -32.62
CA PRO A 411 -15.88 0.15 -31.93
C PRO A 411 -14.55 -0.65 -32.02
N HIS A 412 -14.28 -1.52 -31.05
CA HIS A 412 -13.72 -2.86 -31.32
C HIS A 412 -13.86 -3.76 -30.08
N ARG A 413 -14.99 -4.48 -30.05
CA ARG A 413 -15.12 -5.79 -29.41
C ARG A 413 -14.51 -6.79 -30.38
N GLU A 414 -13.51 -7.54 -29.94
CA GLU A 414 -13.29 -8.97 -30.21
C GLU A 414 -11.83 -9.32 -29.87
N LYS A 415 -11.66 -10.48 -29.21
CA LYS A 415 -10.42 -11.12 -28.73
C LYS A 415 -10.06 -10.89 -27.27
N LEU A 416 -10.80 -11.57 -26.40
CA LEU A 416 -10.30 -12.13 -25.13
C LEU A 416 -11.17 -13.35 -24.78
N GLY A 417 -10.98 -14.41 -25.55
CA GLY A 417 -11.44 -15.75 -25.23
C GLY A 417 -10.23 -16.66 -25.21
N THR A 418 -9.65 -16.88 -24.03
CA THR A 418 -8.87 -18.06 -23.58
C THR A 418 -7.94 -17.66 -22.42
N LEU A 419 -8.44 -17.70 -21.19
CA LEU A 419 -7.66 -17.98 -19.96
C LEU A 419 -8.62 -18.22 -18.77
N THR A 420 -9.57 -19.12 -18.99
CA THR A 420 -10.44 -19.68 -17.96
C THR A 420 -10.55 -21.18 -18.21
N ALA A 421 -9.47 -21.89 -17.93
CA ALA A 421 -9.44 -23.36 -17.96
C ALA A 421 -8.21 -23.87 -17.21
N GLN A 422 -8.20 -23.72 -15.90
CA GLN A 422 -7.40 -24.50 -14.94
C GLN A 422 -7.85 -24.05 -13.56
N LEU A 423 -8.83 -24.78 -13.00
CA LEU A 423 -9.23 -24.88 -11.57
C LEU A 423 -10.67 -25.40 -11.41
N GLU A 424 -11.33 -25.89 -12.47
CA GLU A 424 -12.56 -26.69 -12.36
C GLU A 424 -12.37 -28.01 -13.08
N GLY A 425 -12.26 -29.08 -12.30
CA GLY A 425 -12.16 -30.43 -12.81
C GLY A 425 -11.50 -31.30 -11.76
N HIS A 426 -12.28 -31.75 -10.79
CA HIS A 426 -12.25 -33.11 -10.22
C HIS A 426 -13.38 -33.24 -9.20
N GLY A 427 -14.39 -34.04 -9.53
CA GLY A 427 -15.33 -34.58 -8.55
C GLY A 427 -16.80 -34.42 -8.93
N ARG A 428 -17.27 -35.31 -9.82
CA ARG A 428 -18.57 -36.01 -9.71
C ARG A 428 -18.77 -36.91 -10.93
N ASP A 429 -18.66 -38.22 -10.68
CA ASP A 429 -19.45 -39.30 -11.26
C ASP A 429 -18.94 -40.60 -10.60
N ASP A 430 -19.74 -41.61 -10.27
CA ASP A 430 -21.15 -41.67 -9.92
C ASP A 430 -21.32 -43.02 -9.23
N THR A 431 -22.38 -43.16 -8.45
CA THR A 431 -22.82 -44.42 -7.83
C THR A 431 -22.96 -45.59 -8.83
N ARG A 432 -22.29 -46.72 -8.56
CA ARG A 432 -22.84 -48.08 -8.53
C ARG A 432 -21.84 -49.09 -7.99
#